data_AF-A0A9D9VIS6-F1
#
_entry.id   AF-A0A9D9VIS6-F1
#
_cell.length_a   1.000
_cell.length_b   1.000
_cell.length_c   1.000
_cell.angle_alpha   90.00
_cell.angle_beta   90.00
_cell.angle_gamma   90.00
#
_symmetry.space_group_name_H-M   'P 1'
#
loop_
_entity.id
_entity.type
_entity.pdbx_description
1 polymer ?
#
loop_
_entity_poly.entity_id
_entity_poly.type
_entity_poly.pdbx_seq_one_letter_code
_entity_poly.pdbx_strand_id
1 'polypeptide(L)'
;MADVKRKKNETFDALLRRFQRRFQDSGRSIETRRRRFRSKSQNLTKRRDSALRRVEMRGQYEYLAKTGQLKEDPKKQRNTRRAA
;
A
#
# COMPACT_ATOMS: atom_id res chain seq x y z
N MET A 1 8.41 -6.13 15.02
CA MET A 1 9.76 -6.47 14.52
C MET A 1 9.58 -7.25 13.22
N ALA A 2 10.20 -6.85 12.12
CA ALA A 2 10.12 -7.59 10.86
C ALA A 2 11.25 -8.64 10.83
N ASP A 3 11.22 -9.58 11.76
CA ASP A 3 12.29 -10.56 11.88
C ASP A 3 12.07 -11.67 10.85
N VAL A 4 13.01 -11.77 9.91
CA VAL A 4 13.01 -12.79 8.86
C VAL A 4 14.29 -13.60 8.99
N LYS A 5 14.16 -14.84 9.46
CA LYS A 5 15.27 -15.78 9.51
C LYS A 5 15.54 -16.39 8.13
N ARG A 6 16.82 -16.68 7.89
CA ARG A 6 17.32 -17.42 6.73
C ARG A 6 16.77 -18.83 6.73
N LYS A 7 16.19 -19.26 5.59
CA LYS A 7 15.83 -20.66 5.37
C LYS A 7 17.02 -21.42 4.78
N LYS A 8 17.11 -22.73 5.05
CA LYS A 8 18.10 -23.61 4.42
C LYS A 8 17.83 -23.64 2.91
N ASN A 9 18.88 -23.50 2.09
CA ASN A 9 18.83 -23.44 0.62
C ASN A 9 18.16 -22.17 0.02
N GLU A 10 18.10 -21.06 0.76
CA GLU A 10 17.61 -19.76 0.24
C GLU A 10 18.78 -18.87 -0.24
N THR A 11 18.67 -18.29 -1.44
CA THR A 11 19.66 -17.31 -1.93
C THR A 11 19.60 -16.01 -1.11
N PHE A 12 20.68 -15.21 -1.15
CA PHE A 12 20.71 -13.94 -0.44
C PHE A 12 19.53 -13.02 -0.82
N ASP A 13 19.29 -12.90 -2.13
CA ASP A 13 18.27 -12.04 -2.73
C ASP A 13 16.83 -12.47 -2.37
N ALA A 14 16.55 -13.78 -2.32
CA ALA A 14 15.23 -14.28 -1.94
C ALA A 14 14.82 -13.86 -0.52
N LEU A 15 15.75 -13.95 0.45
CA LEU A 15 15.50 -13.42 1.80
C LEU A 15 15.28 -11.91 1.77
N LEU A 16 16.13 -11.15 1.06
CA LEU A 16 16.03 -9.69 1.03
C LEU A 16 14.66 -9.25 0.51
N ARG A 17 14.13 -9.90 -0.53
CA ARG A 17 12.78 -9.66 -1.04
C ARG A 17 11.70 -9.95 0.00
N ARG A 18 11.81 -11.06 0.73
CA ARG A 18 10.88 -11.39 1.83
C ARG A 18 10.94 -10.36 2.94
N PHE A 19 12.15 -9.96 3.35
CA PHE A 19 12.35 -8.91 4.34
C PHE A 19 11.74 -7.58 3.89
N GLN A 20 12.03 -7.14 2.66
CA GLN A 20 11.45 -5.91 2.10
C GLN A 20 9.92 -5.97 2.07
N ARG A 21 9.32 -7.10 1.66
CA ARG A 21 7.87 -7.27 1.66
C ARG A 21 7.30 -7.20 3.08
N ARG A 22 7.90 -7.90 4.05
CA ARG A 22 7.46 -7.86 5.45
C ARG A 22 7.63 -6.46 6.07
N PHE A 23 8.69 -5.75 5.71
CA PHE A 23 8.90 -4.37 6.14
C PHE A 23 7.85 -3.41 5.54
N GLN A 24 7.49 -3.58 4.27
CA GLN A 24 6.42 -2.82 3.62
C GLN A 24 5.05 -3.12 4.25
N ASP A 25 4.71 -4.40 4.40
CA ASP A 25 3.45 -4.85 5.00
C ASP A 25 3.32 -4.40 6.46
N SER A 26 4.44 -4.31 7.21
CA SER A 26 4.45 -3.80 8.59
C SER A 26 4.05 -2.32 8.72
N GLY A 27 3.99 -1.58 7.60
CA GLY A 27 3.65 -0.15 7.60
C GLY A 27 4.68 0.75 8.28
N ARG A 28 5.81 0.21 8.77
CA ARG A 28 6.81 0.96 9.54
C ARG A 28 7.39 2.13 8.76
N SER A 29 7.58 1.96 7.44
CA SER A 29 8.05 3.04 6.55
C SER A 29 7.05 4.21 6.45
N ILE A 30 5.75 3.93 6.50
CA ILE A 30 4.68 4.95 6.49
C ILE A 30 4.65 5.62 7.86
N GLU A 31 4.75 4.84 8.94
CA GLU A 31 4.78 5.36 10.29
C GLU A 31 5.97 6.30 10.55
N THR A 32 7.17 5.91 10.15
CA THR A 32 8.38 6.75 10.28
C THR A 32 8.22 8.06 9.53
N ARG A 33 7.70 8.02 8.29
CA ARG A 33 7.42 9.25 7.52
C ARG A 33 6.37 10.13 8.19
N ARG A 34 5.32 9.54 8.75
CA ARG A 34 4.27 10.27 9.49
C ARG A 34 4.82 10.92 10.76
N ARG A 35 5.67 10.22 11.51
CA ARG A 35 6.25 10.70 12.78
C ARG A 35 7.41 11.68 12.60
N ARG A 36 8.00 11.79 11.40
CA ARG A 36 9.14 12.68 11.11
C ARG A 36 8.90 14.14 11.51
N PHE A 37 7.67 14.63 11.35
CA PHE A 37 7.29 16.00 11.69
C PHE A 37 6.03 16.02 12.57
N ARG A 38 5.95 16.99 13.49
CA ARG A 38 4.78 17.16 14.34
C ARG A 38 3.60 17.70 13.51
N SER A 39 2.59 16.86 13.28
CA SER A 39 1.32 17.28 12.66
C SER A 39 0.28 17.64 13.72
N LYS A 40 -0.40 18.79 13.63
CA LYS A 40 -1.55 19.14 14.49
C LYS A 40 -2.69 18.11 14.32
N SER A 41 -3.56 17.99 15.34
CA SER A 41 -4.76 17.15 15.23
C SER A 41 -5.67 17.67 14.11
N GLN A 42 -6.38 16.76 13.44
CA GLN A 42 -7.31 17.16 12.38
C GLN A 42 -8.59 17.73 12.96
N ASN A 43 -8.97 18.93 12.51
CA ASN A 43 -10.25 19.58 12.79
C ASN A 43 -11.42 18.78 12.19
N LEU A 44 -12.64 18.98 12.71
CA LEU A 44 -13.86 18.31 12.25
C LEU A 44 -14.11 18.49 10.75
N THR A 45 -13.98 19.72 10.23
CA THR A 45 -14.12 20.03 8.80
C THR A 45 -13.16 19.22 7.94
N LYS A 46 -11.86 19.19 8.31
CA LYS A 46 -10.84 18.42 7.56
C LYS A 46 -11.13 16.92 7.57
N ARG A 47 -11.68 16.38 8.66
CA ARG A 47 -12.11 14.99 8.73
C ARG A 47 -13.28 14.72 7.78
N ARG A 48 -14.30 15.60 7.79
CA ARG A 48 -15.46 15.53 6.90
C ARG A 48 -15.05 15.58 5.44
N ASP A 49 -14.21 16.54 5.04
CA ASP A 49 -13.74 16.68 3.66
C ASP A 49 -12.97 15.44 3.20
N SER A 50 -12.14 14.86 4.08
CA SER A 50 -11.42 13.63 3.79
C SER A 50 -12.36 12.44 3.57
N ALA A 51 -13.48 12.37 4.31
CA ALA A 51 -14.47 11.32 4.19
C ALA A 51 -15.29 11.47 2.91
N LEU A 52 -15.73 12.69 2.58
CA LEU A 52 -16.46 12.99 1.34
C LEU A 52 -15.62 12.64 0.11
N ARG A 53 -14.34 13.06 0.09
CA ARG A 53 -13.43 12.68 -1.00
C ARG A 53 -13.30 11.17 -1.16
N ARG A 54 -13.24 10.39 -0.07
CA ARG A 54 -13.18 8.92 -0.15
C ARG A 54 -14.44 8.32 -0.78
N VAL A 55 -15.61 8.84 -0.42
CA VAL A 55 -16.90 8.40 -0.99
C VAL A 55 -16.98 8.74 -2.48
N GLU A 56 -16.59 9.97 -2.84
CA GLU A 56 -16.61 10.44 -4.22
C GLU A 56 -15.67 9.62 -5.11
N MET A 57 -14.43 9.39 -4.67
CA MET A 57 -13.48 8.54 -5.39
C MET A 57 -14.00 7.11 -5.54
N ARG A 58 -14.63 6.55 -4.49
CA ARG A 58 -15.24 5.20 -4.57
C ARG A 58 -16.33 5.15 -5.63
N GLY A 59 -17.21 6.15 -5.67
CA GLY A 59 -18.25 6.26 -6.70
C GLY A 59 -17.67 6.34 -8.11
N GLN A 60 -16.61 7.14 -8.31
CA GLN A 60 -15.90 7.22 -9.60
C GLN A 60 -15.31 5.88 -10.01
N TYR A 61 -14.64 5.16 -9.10
CA TYR A 61 -14.10 3.84 -9.37
C TYR A 61 -15.19 2.81 -9.71
N GLU A 62 -16.31 2.81 -8.98
CA GLU A 62 -17.44 1.92 -9.23
C GLU A 62 -18.09 2.20 -10.59
N TYR A 63 -18.23 3.48 -10.98
CA TYR A 63 -18.70 3.86 -12.30
C TYR A 63 -17.76 3.39 -13.41
N LEU A 64 -16.46 3.66 -13.29
CA LEU A 64 -15.45 3.24 -14.28
C LEU A 64 -15.36 1.72 -14.40
N ALA A 65 -15.53 0.99 -13.30
CA ALA A 65 -15.60 -0.46 -13.31
C ALA A 65 -16.84 -0.97 -14.06
N LYS A 66 -18.00 -0.34 -13.85
CA LYS A 66 -19.25 -0.69 -14.56
C LYS A 66 -19.20 -0.38 -16.05
N THR A 67 -18.57 0.72 -16.45
CA THR A 67 -18.46 1.14 -17.85
C THR A 67 -17.32 0.45 -18.60
N GLY A 68 -16.52 -0.40 -17.92
CA GLY A 68 -15.36 -1.08 -18.51
C GLY A 68 -14.19 -0.15 -18.85
N GLN A 69 -14.24 1.12 -18.44
CA GLN A 69 -13.18 2.11 -18.67
C GLN A 69 -12.15 2.13 -17.53
N LEU A 70 -12.21 1.17 -16.61
CA LEU A 70 -11.24 1.05 -15.54
C LEU A 70 -9.86 0.80 -16.15
N LYS A 71 -9.04 1.85 -16.18
CA LYS A 71 -7.64 1.75 -16.62
C LYS A 71 -6.96 0.70 -15.73
N GLU A 72 -6.51 -0.39 -16.33
CA GLU A 72 -5.69 -1.35 -15.62
C GLU A 72 -4.45 -0.63 -15.12
N ASP A 73 -4.32 -0.51 -13.81
CA ASP A 73 -3.15 0.10 -13.20
C ASP A 73 -1.92 -0.72 -13.63
N PRO A 74 -0.98 -0.20 -14.44
CA PRO A 74 0.13 -0.98 -14.99
C PRO A 74 1.06 -1.50 -13.87
N LYS A 75 0.93 -0.96 -12.65
CA LYS A 75 1.65 -1.42 -11.46
C LYS A 75 1.12 -2.74 -10.89
N LYS A 76 -0.14 -3.14 -11.16
CA LYS A 76 -0.75 -4.36 -10.60
C LYS A 76 -0.29 -5.63 -11.36
N GLN A 77 -0.04 -5.49 -12.66
CA GLN A 77 0.44 -6.55 -13.56
C GLN A 77 1.83 -7.11 -13.17
N ARG A 78 2.63 -6.38 -12.37
CA ARG A 78 3.99 -6.81 -11.99
C ARG A 78 4.07 -7.94 -10.96
N ASN A 79 2.97 -8.28 -10.28
CA ASN A 79 2.98 -9.29 -9.21
C ASN A 79 2.40 -10.66 -9.60
N THR A 80 1.77 -10.79 -10.77
CA THR A 80 1.14 -12.06 -11.19
C THR A 80 2.11 -13.01 -11.91
N ARG A 81 3.26 -12.51 -12.39
CA ARG A 81 4.31 -13.32 -13.06
C ARG A 81 5.33 -13.98 -12.09
N ARG A 82 5.07 -13.96 -10.78
CA ARG A 82 5.97 -14.54 -9.75
C ARG A 82 5.44 -15.84 -9.13
N ALA A 83 4.37 -16.39 -9.68
CA ALA A 83 3.69 -17.59 -9.20
C ALA A 83 3.57 -18.70 -10.28
N ALA A 84 4.45 -18.67 -11.28
CA ALA A 84 4.66 -19.75 -12.25
C ALA A 84 6.07 -20.28 -12.09
#